data_AF-A0A1V1NRN1-F1
#
_entry.id   AF-A0A1V1NRN1-F1
#
_cell.length_a   1.000
_cell.length_b   1.000
_cell.length_c   1.000
_cell.angle_alpha   90.00
_cell.angle_beta   90.00
_cell.angle_gamma   90.00
#
_symmetry.space_group_name_H-M   'P 1'
#
loop_
_entity.id
_entity.type
_entity.pdbx_description
1 polymer ?
#
loop_
_entity_poly.entity_id
_entity_poly.type
_entity_poly.pdbx_seq_one_letter_code
_entity_poly.pdbx_strand_id
1 'polypeptide(L)'
;MKKLSIVTDNFQNAKQFMFYHLKLDGNGGVLPYQWNLSQGTMPKCFYLDPISGIISGRSAENGQFYFSIKLTDSSMPIKTTTRSFSINVLPETERIEGDINQDNNIDLKDIIIIQKLLSDYPISPVGFVDINGNCYTDLRELIYLMEVVGY
;
A
#
# COMPACT_ATOMS: atom_id res chain seq x y z
N MET A 1 -24.63 -25.13 -4.34
CA MET A 1 -23.86 -23.94 -3.90
C MET A 1 -22.66 -23.78 -4.84
N LYS A 2 -22.32 -22.57 -5.28
CA LYS A 2 -21.13 -22.33 -6.11
C LYS A 2 -19.85 -22.61 -5.29
N LYS A 3 -18.84 -23.19 -5.95
CA LYS A 3 -17.52 -23.45 -5.35
C LYS A 3 -16.85 -22.13 -4.95
N LEU A 4 -16.25 -22.08 -3.76
CA LEU A 4 -15.49 -20.92 -3.30
C LEU A 4 -14.24 -20.72 -4.19
N SER A 5 -14.03 -19.50 -4.69
CA SER A 5 -12.92 -19.15 -5.58
C SER A 5 -12.54 -17.67 -5.45
N ILE A 6 -11.24 -17.35 -5.58
CA ILE A 6 -10.75 -15.98 -5.73
C ILE A 6 -10.73 -15.62 -7.22
N VAL A 7 -11.48 -14.59 -7.61
CA VAL A 7 -11.66 -14.21 -9.03
C VAL A 7 -10.81 -13.02 -9.47
N THR A 8 -10.14 -12.33 -8.54
CA THR A 8 -9.14 -11.30 -8.90
C THR A 8 -8.03 -11.91 -9.74
N ASP A 9 -7.84 -11.42 -10.97
CA ASP A 9 -6.92 -12.07 -11.90
C ASP A 9 -5.48 -11.59 -11.83
N ASN A 10 -5.26 -10.31 -12.15
CA ASN A 10 -3.94 -9.70 -12.17
C ASN A 10 -3.93 -8.44 -11.32
N PHE A 11 -2.78 -8.20 -10.70
CA PHE A 11 -2.55 -7.01 -9.90
C PHE A 11 -1.94 -5.96 -10.83
N GLN A 12 -2.43 -4.73 -10.73
CA GLN A 12 -1.74 -3.62 -11.36
C GLN A 12 -0.36 -3.45 -10.70
N ASN A 13 0.62 -3.01 -11.49
CA ASN A 13 1.92 -2.65 -10.95
C ASN A 13 1.74 -1.52 -9.92
N ALA A 14 2.46 -1.62 -8.81
CA ALA A 14 2.65 -0.49 -7.91
C ALA A 14 3.81 0.36 -8.44
N LYS A 15 3.91 1.59 -7.95
CA LYS A 15 5.09 2.43 -8.12
C LYS A 15 5.68 2.74 -6.75
N GLN A 16 7.00 2.82 -6.66
CA GLN A 16 7.65 3.28 -5.45
C GLN A 16 7.02 4.60 -5.00
N PHE A 17 6.87 4.73 -3.69
CA PHE A 17 6.36 5.93 -3.07
C PHE A 17 4.94 6.37 -3.45
N MET A 18 4.19 5.58 -4.22
CA MET A 18 2.81 5.88 -4.57
C MET A 18 1.87 5.00 -3.77
N PHE A 19 0.75 5.58 -3.32
CA PHE A 19 -0.28 4.81 -2.63
C PHE A 19 -0.92 3.80 -3.59
N TYR A 20 -0.87 2.54 -3.19
CA TYR A 20 -1.49 1.41 -3.86
C TYR A 20 -2.80 1.06 -3.14
N HIS A 21 -3.83 0.74 -3.93
CA HIS A 21 -5.12 0.29 -3.41
C HIS A 21 -5.76 -0.69 -4.39
N LEU A 22 -5.96 -1.93 -3.96
CA LEU A 22 -6.58 -2.99 -4.74
C LEU A 22 -7.54 -3.79 -3.87
N LYS A 23 -8.78 -3.97 -4.33
CA LYS A 23 -9.75 -4.84 -3.66
C LYS A 23 -9.73 -6.24 -4.27
N LEU A 24 -9.58 -7.26 -3.43
CA LEU A 24 -9.76 -8.65 -3.82
C LEU A 24 -11.24 -8.99 -3.98
N ASP A 25 -11.55 -9.87 -4.93
CA ASP A 25 -12.90 -10.34 -5.20
C ASP A 25 -12.96 -11.88 -5.15
N GLY A 26 -14.02 -12.37 -4.52
CA GLY A 26 -14.26 -13.77 -4.22
C GLY A 26 -15.69 -14.16 -4.59
N ASN A 27 -15.87 -15.40 -5.05
CA ASN A 27 -17.17 -15.91 -5.48
C ASN A 27 -17.45 -17.29 -4.87
N GLY A 28 -18.73 -17.64 -4.75
CA GLY A 28 -19.20 -18.89 -4.15
C GLY A 28 -19.14 -18.91 -2.62
N GLY A 29 -19.35 -20.07 -2.00
CA GLY A 29 -19.35 -20.16 -0.53
C GLY A 29 -20.45 -19.33 0.14
N VAL A 30 -20.21 -18.96 1.42
CA VAL A 30 -21.13 -18.17 2.25
C VAL A 30 -20.39 -16.99 2.89
N LEU A 31 -20.99 -15.80 2.84
CA LEU A 31 -20.47 -14.60 3.48
C LEU A 31 -20.68 -14.63 5.01
N PRO A 32 -19.85 -13.95 5.82
CA PRO A 32 -18.72 -13.11 5.42
C PRO A 32 -17.50 -13.92 5.00
N TYR A 33 -16.70 -13.33 4.11
CA TYR A 33 -15.39 -13.85 3.77
C TYR A 33 -14.33 -13.36 4.75
N GLN A 34 -13.28 -14.16 4.93
CA GLN A 34 -12.03 -13.73 5.55
C GLN A 34 -10.84 -13.97 4.62
N TRP A 35 -10.00 -12.95 4.54
CA TRP A 35 -8.80 -12.92 3.71
C TRP A 35 -7.56 -12.97 4.58
N ASN A 36 -6.58 -13.76 4.19
CA ASN A 36 -5.29 -13.78 4.87
C ASN A 36 -4.15 -14.05 3.89
N LEU A 37 -2.99 -13.45 4.16
CA LEU A 37 -1.73 -13.85 3.57
C LEU A 37 -1.40 -15.26 4.09
N SER A 38 -1.19 -16.22 3.21
CA SER A 38 -0.86 -17.60 3.60
C SER A 38 0.62 -17.93 3.43
N GLN A 39 1.28 -17.36 2.41
CA GLN A 39 2.68 -17.61 2.07
C GLN A 39 3.30 -16.43 1.31
N GLY A 40 4.63 -16.36 1.29
CA GLY A 40 5.40 -15.34 0.59
C GLY A 40 5.40 -14.00 1.33
N THR A 41 5.84 -12.97 0.63
CA THR A 41 6.07 -11.64 1.22
C THR A 41 5.42 -10.59 0.33
N MET A 42 4.64 -9.69 0.94
CA MET A 42 4.12 -8.50 0.26
C MET A 42 5.22 -7.43 0.16
N PRO A 43 5.08 -6.44 -0.75
CA PRO A 43 5.93 -5.26 -0.70
C PRO A 43 5.95 -4.66 0.71
N LYS A 44 7.12 -4.15 1.14
CA LYS A 44 7.23 -3.49 2.45
C LYS A 44 6.17 -2.39 2.56
N CYS A 45 5.57 -2.27 3.75
CA CYS A 45 4.49 -1.32 4.08
C CYS A 45 3.15 -1.57 3.35
N PHE A 46 2.97 -2.72 2.68
CA PHE A 46 1.65 -3.15 2.21
C PHE A 46 0.95 -3.96 3.29
N TYR A 47 -0.37 -3.80 3.38
CA TYR A 47 -1.24 -4.48 4.30
C TYR A 47 -2.45 -5.05 3.57
N LEU A 48 -2.91 -6.23 4.00
CA LEU A 48 -4.18 -6.82 3.59
C LEU A 48 -5.18 -6.69 4.73
N ASP A 49 -6.26 -5.98 4.48
CA ASP A 49 -7.40 -5.94 5.38
C ASP A 49 -8.19 -7.27 5.29
N PRO A 50 -8.28 -8.03 6.41
CA PRO A 50 -8.81 -9.38 6.38
C PRO A 50 -10.33 -9.46 6.16
N ILE A 51 -11.06 -8.34 6.31
CA ILE A 51 -12.52 -8.30 6.23
C ILE A 51 -12.97 -7.80 4.86
N SER A 52 -12.42 -6.67 4.42
CA SER A 52 -12.74 -6.03 3.14
C SER A 52 -12.01 -6.64 1.95
N GLY A 53 -10.90 -7.35 2.20
CA GLY A 53 -10.02 -7.89 1.16
C GLY A 53 -9.24 -6.81 0.43
N ILE A 54 -9.10 -5.62 1.01
CA ILE A 54 -8.33 -4.52 0.41
C ILE A 54 -6.85 -4.72 0.72
N ILE A 55 -6.03 -4.73 -0.33
CA ILE A 55 -4.57 -4.60 -0.25
C ILE A 55 -4.24 -3.14 -0.48
N SER A 56 -3.60 -2.51 0.49
CA SER A 56 -3.20 -1.10 0.39
C SER A 56 -1.86 -0.84 1.05
N GLY A 57 -1.18 0.19 0.59
CA GLY A 57 0.07 0.63 1.18
C GLY A 57 0.93 1.39 0.19
N ARG A 58 2.15 1.69 0.60
CA ARG A 58 3.14 2.40 -0.22
C ARG A 58 4.50 1.83 0.07
N SER A 59 5.20 1.33 -0.94
CA SER A 59 6.52 0.74 -0.76
C SER A 59 7.60 1.71 -1.22
N ALA A 60 8.66 1.87 -0.45
CA ALA A 60 9.89 2.51 -0.89
C ALA A 60 10.81 1.54 -1.66
N GLU A 61 10.52 0.23 -1.63
CA GLU A 61 11.30 -0.79 -2.31
C GLU A 61 10.69 -1.10 -3.68
N ASN A 62 11.52 -1.11 -4.73
CA ASN A 62 11.12 -1.62 -6.04
C ASN A 62 11.46 -3.11 -6.17
N GLY A 63 10.73 -3.80 -7.05
CA GLY A 63 10.99 -5.20 -7.35
C GLY A 63 9.73 -6.04 -7.48
N GLN A 64 9.95 -7.32 -7.77
CA GLN A 64 8.88 -8.31 -7.94
C GLN A 64 8.65 -9.06 -6.63
N PHE A 65 7.42 -9.02 -6.13
CA PHE A 65 7.01 -9.70 -4.90
C PHE A 65 6.01 -10.81 -5.22
N TYR A 66 6.22 -11.99 -4.64
CA TYR A 66 5.35 -13.16 -4.82
C TYR A 66 4.74 -13.59 -3.50
N PHE A 67 3.43 -13.79 -3.49
CA PHE A 67 2.70 -14.18 -2.29
C PHE A 67 1.44 -14.97 -2.64
N SER A 68 0.85 -15.64 -1.65
CA SER A 68 -0.42 -16.34 -1.81
C SER A 68 -1.45 -15.85 -0.80
N ILE A 69 -2.67 -15.61 -1.28
CA ILE A 69 -3.80 -15.21 -0.46
C ILE A 69 -4.75 -16.38 -0.31
N LYS A 70 -5.17 -16.62 0.93
CA LYS A 70 -6.22 -17.56 1.29
C LYS A 70 -7.51 -16.80 1.54
N LEU A 71 -8.60 -17.34 0.98
CA LEU A 71 -9.98 -16.91 1.17
C LEU A 71 -10.71 -18.01 1.95
N THR A 72 -11.36 -17.63 3.05
CA THR A 72 -12.15 -18.49 3.92
C THR A 72 -13.61 -18.01 3.93
N ASP A 73 -14.57 -18.92 3.80
CA ASP A 73 -16.00 -18.61 3.92
C ASP A 73 -16.56 -18.90 5.31
N SER A 74 -17.82 -18.54 5.57
CA SER A 74 -18.48 -18.71 6.88
C SER A 74 -19.33 -19.97 6.98
N SER A 75 -19.28 -20.85 5.98
CA SER A 75 -20.19 -22.01 5.90
C SER A 75 -19.88 -23.08 6.96
N MET A 76 -20.81 -24.01 7.14
CA MET A 76 -20.64 -25.18 8.02
C MET A 76 -20.88 -26.45 7.19
N PRO A 77 -19.83 -27.23 6.85
CA PRO A 77 -18.41 -27.03 7.18
C PRO A 77 -17.76 -25.87 6.39
N ILE A 78 -16.78 -25.20 7.02
CA ILE A 78 -16.03 -24.07 6.44
C ILE A 78 -15.30 -24.49 5.17
N LYS A 79 -15.33 -23.61 4.16
CA LYS A 79 -14.58 -23.79 2.91
C LYS A 79 -13.45 -22.78 2.81
N THR A 80 -12.37 -23.21 2.17
CA THR A 80 -11.21 -22.36 1.91
C THR A 80 -10.70 -22.55 0.49
N THR A 81 -10.05 -21.53 -0.04
CA THR A 81 -9.33 -21.59 -1.32
C THR A 81 -8.11 -20.67 -1.23
N THR A 82 -7.07 -20.95 -2.00
CA THR A 82 -5.83 -20.17 -2.03
C THR A 82 -5.47 -19.86 -3.47
N ARG A 83 -4.99 -18.64 -3.72
CA ARG A 83 -4.47 -18.22 -5.03
C ARG A 83 -3.15 -17.48 -4.85
N SER A 84 -2.19 -17.78 -5.73
CA SER A 84 -0.90 -17.11 -5.80
C SER A 84 -1.01 -15.86 -6.67
N PHE A 85 -0.31 -14.82 -6.24
CA PHE A 85 -0.27 -13.51 -6.86
C PHE A 85 1.14 -12.96 -6.87
N SER A 86 1.32 -11.92 -7.67
CA SER A 86 2.55 -11.14 -7.66
C SER A 86 2.27 -9.67 -7.90
N ILE A 87 3.04 -8.81 -7.25
CA ILE A 87 3.03 -7.36 -7.47
C ILE A 87 4.43 -6.95 -7.92
N ASN A 88 4.51 -6.24 -9.04
CA ASN A 88 5.71 -5.52 -9.41
C ASN A 88 5.63 -4.11 -8.85
N VAL A 89 6.59 -3.70 -8.03
CA VAL A 89 6.77 -2.30 -7.64
C VAL A 89 7.80 -1.71 -8.59
N LEU A 90 7.34 -0.85 -9.49
CA LEU A 90 8.19 -0.14 -10.44
C LEU A 90 8.95 0.98 -9.73
N PRO A 91 10.18 1.30 -10.16
CA PRO A 91 10.88 2.47 -9.66
C PRO A 91 10.08 3.74 -10.00
N GLU A 92 10.07 4.69 -9.07
CA GLU A 92 9.51 6.02 -9.31
C GLU A 92 10.66 6.98 -9.59
N THR A 93 10.91 7.24 -10.87
CA THR A 93 12.05 8.04 -11.35
C THR A 93 11.72 9.52 -11.48
N GLU A 94 10.44 9.89 -11.39
CA GLU A 94 10.00 11.29 -11.49
C GLU A 94 9.89 11.96 -10.11
N ARG A 95 10.04 11.19 -9.02
CA ARG A 95 10.04 11.73 -7.66
C ARG A 95 11.41 12.33 -7.32
N ILE A 96 11.42 13.60 -6.96
CA ILE A 96 12.52 14.21 -6.21
C ILE A 96 12.25 13.96 -4.71
N GLU A 97 13.19 13.31 -4.04
CA GLU A 97 13.08 13.06 -2.61
C GLU A 97 13.06 14.38 -1.83
N GLY A 98 12.05 14.57 -0.98
CA GLY A 98 11.84 15.81 -0.24
C GLY A 98 10.96 16.85 -0.95
N ASP A 99 10.72 16.72 -2.25
CA ASP A 99 9.75 17.55 -2.97
C ASP A 99 8.33 16.98 -2.77
N ILE A 100 7.65 17.49 -1.75
CA ILE A 100 6.32 16.99 -1.36
C ILE A 100 5.24 17.65 -2.23
N ASN A 101 5.48 18.87 -2.70
CA ASN A 101 4.50 19.64 -3.48
C ASN A 101 4.58 19.42 -5.01
N GLN A 102 5.60 18.71 -5.47
CA GLN A 102 5.88 18.38 -6.87
C GLN A 102 6.17 19.58 -7.78
N ASP A 103 6.72 20.67 -7.24
CA ASP A 103 7.17 21.82 -8.05
C ASP A 103 8.61 21.67 -8.58
N ASN A 104 9.23 20.51 -8.31
CA ASN A 104 10.61 20.13 -8.63
C ASN A 104 11.68 20.90 -7.85
N ASN A 105 11.31 21.61 -6.78
CA ASN A 105 12.24 22.22 -5.85
C ASN A 105 12.02 21.65 -4.45
N ILE A 106 13.12 21.50 -3.72
CA ILE A 106 13.08 21.17 -2.30
C ILE A 106 13.22 22.48 -1.53
N ASP A 107 12.12 23.02 -1.02
CA ASP A 107 12.09 24.33 -0.37
C ASP A 107 11.20 24.39 0.88
N LEU A 108 11.04 25.57 1.46
CA LEU A 108 10.23 25.78 2.67
C LEU A 108 8.75 25.41 2.48
N LYS A 109 8.23 25.40 1.24
CA LYS A 109 6.85 24.98 0.97
C LYS A 109 6.65 23.50 1.27
N ASP A 110 7.67 22.67 1.05
CA ASP A 110 7.62 21.24 1.39
C ASP A 110 7.54 21.03 2.90
N ILE A 111 8.31 21.81 3.65
CA ILE A 111 8.27 21.81 5.13
C ILE A 111 6.90 22.27 5.64
N ILE A 112 6.29 23.28 5.02
CA ILE A 112 4.95 23.74 5.41
C ILE A 112 3.91 22.63 5.18
N ILE A 113 4.02 21.87 4.07
CA ILE A 113 3.08 20.79 3.79
C ILE A 113 3.23 19.66 4.80
N ILE A 114 4.46 19.23 5.11
CA ILE A 114 4.65 18.15 6.07
C ILE A 114 4.20 18.57 7.48
N GLN A 115 4.51 19.79 7.92
CA GLN A 115 4.02 20.33 9.19
C GLN A 115 2.49 20.37 9.23
N LYS A 116 1.84 20.79 8.14
CA LYS A 116 0.39 20.82 8.02
C LYS A 116 -0.23 19.42 8.04
N LEU A 117 0.41 18.44 7.40
CA LEU A 117 -0.02 17.04 7.42
C LEU A 117 0.09 16.43 8.83
N LEU A 118 1.11 16.83 9.59
CA LEU A 118 1.32 16.39 10.97
C LEU A 118 0.44 17.13 12.00
N SER A 119 -0.21 18.24 11.62
CA SER A 119 -0.99 19.11 12.53
C SER A 119 -2.50 19.22 12.26
N ASP A 120 -3.06 18.41 11.34
CA ASP A 120 -4.51 18.20 11.04
C ASP A 120 -5.08 18.83 9.71
N TYR A 121 -5.26 17.99 8.65
CA TYR A 121 -6.28 17.94 7.54
C TYR A 121 -6.79 19.21 6.76
N PRO A 122 -7.37 19.14 5.50
CA PRO A 122 -7.25 18.19 4.38
C PRO A 122 -6.35 18.77 3.26
N ILE A 123 -5.54 17.93 2.63
CA ILE A 123 -5.08 18.21 1.27
C ILE A 123 -5.04 16.88 0.52
N SER A 124 -5.48 16.93 -0.74
CA SER A 124 -5.46 15.85 -1.73
C SER A 124 -4.32 14.86 -1.48
N PRO A 125 -4.53 13.54 -1.61
CA PRO A 125 -3.53 12.55 -1.25
C PRO A 125 -2.28 12.76 -2.11
N VAL A 126 -1.36 13.58 -1.62
CA VAL A 126 0.03 13.57 -2.05
C VAL A 126 0.49 12.22 -1.57
N GLY A 127 0.55 11.28 -2.50
CA GLY A 127 1.01 9.92 -2.24
C GLY A 127 2.40 9.87 -1.60
N PHE A 128 3.07 11.01 -1.40
CA PHE A 128 4.48 11.26 -1.08
C PHE A 128 4.85 11.46 0.40
N VAL A 129 3.90 11.44 1.34
CA VAL A 129 4.19 11.78 2.77
C VAL A 129 5.20 10.89 3.53
N ASP A 130 5.15 9.56 3.42
CA ASP A 130 6.22 8.69 3.97
C ASP A 130 7.52 8.82 3.13
N ILE A 131 8.30 9.86 3.41
CA ILE A 131 9.50 10.18 2.65
C ILE A 131 10.72 9.32 3.03
N ASN A 132 10.76 8.76 4.25
CA ASN A 132 11.89 7.96 4.73
C ASN A 132 11.66 6.43 4.60
N GLY A 133 10.48 6.02 4.12
CA GLY A 133 10.16 4.62 3.80
C GLY A 133 10.00 3.71 5.02
N ASN A 134 9.62 4.27 6.16
CA ASN A 134 9.49 3.54 7.43
C ASN A 134 8.08 2.97 7.68
N CYS A 135 7.13 3.19 6.75
CA CYS A 135 5.71 2.81 6.82
C CYS A 135 4.83 3.70 7.71
N TYR A 136 5.34 4.80 8.24
CA TYR A 136 4.63 5.72 9.11
C TYR A 136 4.65 7.14 8.52
N THR A 137 3.75 7.97 9.03
CA THR A 137 3.72 9.40 8.77
C THR A 137 3.68 10.09 10.12
N ASP A 138 4.82 10.64 10.51
CA ASP A 138 5.11 11.22 11.81
C ASP A 138 6.21 12.31 11.72
N LEU A 139 6.76 12.71 12.88
CA LEU A 139 7.73 13.80 12.95
C LEU A 139 9.09 13.42 12.36
N ARG A 140 9.40 12.13 12.18
CA ARG A 140 10.65 11.66 11.57
C ARG A 140 10.72 12.01 10.10
N GLU A 141 9.59 12.14 9.43
CA GLU A 141 9.53 12.62 8.06
C GLU A 141 9.88 14.12 8.01
N LEU A 142 9.48 14.93 8.99
CA LEU A 142 9.92 16.34 9.07
C LEU A 142 11.43 16.46 9.30
N ILE A 143 11.99 15.64 10.19
CA ILE A 143 13.44 15.61 10.45
C ILE A 143 14.20 15.23 9.17
N TYR A 144 13.75 14.17 8.50
CA TYR A 144 14.35 13.72 7.25
C TYR A 144 14.32 14.81 6.18
N LEU A 145 13.21 15.55 6.06
CA LEU A 145 13.11 16.65 5.09
C LEU A 145 14.09 17.79 5.42
N MET A 146 14.22 18.17 6.69
CA MET A 146 15.15 19.22 7.11
C MET A 146 16.61 18.86 6.79
N GLU A 147 17.00 17.59 7.02
CA GLU A 147 18.32 17.07 6.65
C GLU A 147 18.59 17.17 5.15
N VAL A 148 17.59 16.86 4.32
CA VAL A 148 17.69 16.94 2.85
C VAL A 148 17.75 18.39 2.35
N VAL A 149 17.02 19.31 2.97
CA VAL A 149 17.02 20.75 2.62
C VAL A 149 18.34 21.43 3.04
N GLY A 150 19.11 20.81 3.95
CA GLY A 150 20.41 21.31 4.39
C GLY A 150 20.35 22.33 5.53
N TYR A 151 19.35 22.20 6.42
CA TYR A 151 19.22 22.99 7.65
C TYR A 151 19.56 22.19 8.90
#